data_AF-A0A1W9UHG0-F1
#
_entry.id   AF-A0A1W9UHG0-F1
#
_cell.length_a   1.000
_cell.length_b   1.000
_cell.length_c   1.000
_cell.angle_alpha   90.00
_cell.angle_beta   90.00
_cell.angle_gamma   90.00
#
_symmetry.space_group_name_H-M   'P 1'
#
loop_
_entity.id
_entity.type
_entity.pdbx_description
1 polymer ?
#
loop_
_entity_poly.entity_id
_entity_poly.type
_entity_poly.pdbx_seq_one_letter_code
_entity_poly.pdbx_strand_id
1 'polypeptide(L)'
;MPDRKDFLEALKIARNRMIGENGAPVLEGWNRKVLYHFSDTDEYWYMQVVDGHPQQPVQGEIDDPDVKIKMSSETFVGLMNGTIICRKV
;
A
#
# COMPACT_ATOMS: atom_id res chain seq x y z
N MET A 1 -17.06 -0.08 -4.46
CA MET A 1 -15.96 -1.03 -4.74
C MET A 1 -15.40 -0.73 -6.14
N PRO A 2 -14.13 -0.31 -6.24
CA PRO A 2 -13.44 -0.10 -7.52
C PRO A 2 -13.31 -1.42 -8.29
N ASP A 3 -13.12 -1.37 -9.60
CA ASP A 3 -12.84 -2.56 -10.36
C ASP A 3 -11.44 -3.12 -10.04
N ARG A 4 -11.23 -4.41 -10.37
CA ARG A 4 -10.00 -5.13 -10.03
C ARG A 4 -8.76 -4.49 -10.67
N LYS A 5 -8.88 -3.91 -11.87
CA LYS A 5 -7.75 -3.30 -12.57
C LYS A 5 -7.33 -2.02 -11.84
N ASP A 6 -8.28 -1.15 -11.53
CA ASP A 6 -8.03 0.10 -10.81
C ASP A 6 -7.43 -0.14 -9.42
N PHE A 7 -7.91 -1.16 -8.71
CA PHE A 7 -7.34 -1.58 -7.43
C PHE A 7 -5.87 -2.04 -7.54
N LEU A 8 -5.55 -2.88 -8.54
CA LEU A 8 -4.18 -3.35 -8.75
C LEU A 8 -3.24 -2.21 -9.19
N GLU A 9 -3.73 -1.27 -9.99
CA GLU A 9 -2.96 -0.06 -10.33
C GLU A 9 -2.71 0.81 -9.08
N ALA A 10 -3.70 0.96 -8.19
CA ALA A 10 -3.52 1.67 -6.94
C ALA A 10 -2.43 1.02 -6.05
N LEU A 11 -2.37 -0.31 -5.98
CA LEU A 11 -1.28 -1.01 -5.27
C LEU A 11 0.10 -0.73 -5.89
N LYS A 12 0.19 -0.67 -7.23
CA LYS A 12 1.43 -0.28 -7.92
C LYS A 12 1.81 1.17 -7.61
N ILE A 13 0.86 2.09 -7.59
CA ILE A 13 1.09 3.49 -7.23
C ILE A 13 1.59 3.59 -5.78
N ALA A 14 0.94 2.89 -4.84
CA ALA A 14 1.35 2.85 -3.43
C ALA A 14 2.80 2.38 -3.28
N ARG A 15 3.17 1.30 -3.98
CA ARG A 15 4.54 0.80 -4.04
C ARG A 15 5.50 1.86 -4.59
N ASN A 16 5.18 2.44 -5.75
CA ASN A 16 6.06 3.39 -6.43
C ASN A 16 6.26 4.69 -5.64
N ARG A 17 5.30 5.11 -4.82
CA ARG A 17 5.43 6.28 -3.93
C ARG A 17 6.54 6.13 -2.87
N MET A 18 6.98 4.90 -2.58
CA MET A 18 8.12 4.66 -1.68
C MET A 18 9.47 4.63 -2.40
N ILE A 19 9.47 4.78 -3.72
CA ILE A 19 10.66 4.83 -4.57
C ILE A 19 10.81 6.27 -5.07
N GLY A 20 11.96 6.89 -4.81
CA GLY A 20 12.29 8.24 -5.26
C GLY A 20 12.51 8.32 -6.78
N GLU A 21 12.58 9.54 -7.31
CA GLU A 21 12.70 9.80 -8.76
C GLU A 21 13.95 9.18 -9.41
N ASN A 22 15.00 8.94 -8.62
CA ASN A 22 16.25 8.30 -9.05
C ASN A 22 16.29 6.77 -8.80
N GLY A 23 15.17 6.17 -8.37
CA GLY A 23 15.10 4.75 -8.02
C GLY A 23 15.61 4.40 -6.62
N ALA A 24 16.15 5.37 -5.88
CA ALA A 24 16.55 5.19 -4.48
C ALA A 24 15.30 5.11 -3.59
N PRO A 25 15.36 4.42 -2.44
CA PRO A 25 14.22 4.36 -1.53
C PRO A 25 13.99 5.73 -0.87
N VAL A 26 12.73 6.12 -0.70
CA VAL A 26 12.40 7.36 0.05
C VAL A 26 12.68 7.19 1.54
N LEU A 27 12.69 5.93 2.03
CA LEU A 27 12.86 5.56 3.43
C LEU A 27 14.03 4.58 3.58
N GLU A 28 15.26 5.02 3.32
CA GLU A 28 16.47 4.19 3.46
C GLU A 28 16.57 3.53 4.84
N GLY A 29 17.03 2.28 4.91
CA GLY A 29 17.12 1.51 6.15
C GLY A 29 15.78 1.02 6.72
N TRP A 30 14.65 1.38 6.10
CA TRP A 30 13.33 1.02 6.61
C TRP A 30 12.96 -0.42 6.24
N ASN A 31 12.86 -1.28 7.26
CA ASN A 31 12.55 -2.70 7.12
C ASN A 31 11.26 -3.01 7.86
N ARG A 32 10.15 -3.18 7.12
CA ARG A 32 8.80 -3.40 7.70
C ARG A 32 7.93 -4.28 6.81
N LYS A 33 7.06 -5.05 7.44
CA LYS A 33 5.91 -5.74 6.83
C LYS A 33 4.67 -4.87 6.99
N VAL A 34 4.05 -4.49 5.88
CA VAL A 34 2.81 -3.73 5.85
C VAL A 34 1.68 -4.67 5.43
N LEU A 35 0.65 -4.81 6.26
CA LEU A 35 -0.57 -5.53 5.97
C LEU A 35 -1.72 -4.55 5.74
N TYR A 36 -2.41 -4.71 4.60
CA TYR A 36 -3.63 -4.01 4.25
C TYR A 36 -4.81 -4.96 4.44
N HIS A 37 -5.83 -4.50 5.17
CA HIS A 37 -7.13 -5.13 5.27
C HIS A 37 -8.18 -4.23 4.63
N PHE A 38 -8.80 -4.70 3.54
CA PHE A 38 -9.84 -3.98 2.82
C PHE A 38 -11.22 -4.36 3.37
N SER A 39 -11.78 -3.51 4.22
CA SER A 39 -12.94 -3.85 5.06
C SER A 39 -14.25 -4.09 4.29
N ASP A 40 -14.34 -3.62 3.06
CA ASP A 40 -15.52 -3.74 2.18
C ASP A 40 -15.52 -5.05 1.37
N THR A 41 -14.36 -5.66 1.16
CA THR A 41 -14.22 -6.94 0.46
C THR A 41 -13.74 -8.08 1.36
N ASP A 42 -13.32 -7.74 2.58
CA ASP A 42 -12.61 -8.61 3.51
C ASP A 42 -11.33 -9.24 2.90
N GLU A 43 -10.72 -8.54 1.92
CA GLU A 43 -9.47 -8.97 1.31
C GLU A 43 -8.25 -8.46 2.10
N TYR A 44 -7.22 -9.31 2.14
CA TYR A 44 -5.93 -8.99 2.71
C TYR A 44 -4.87 -8.93 1.62
N TRP A 45 -3.99 -7.95 1.74
CA TRP A 45 -2.81 -7.81 0.90
C TRP A 45 -1.66 -7.36 1.76
N TYR A 46 -0.46 -7.87 1.51
CA TYR A 46 0.71 -7.42 2.24
C TYR A 46 1.85 -7.03 1.31
N MET A 47 2.76 -6.23 1.84
CA MET A 47 3.97 -5.79 1.17
C MET A 47 5.10 -5.75 2.19
N GLN A 48 6.21 -6.41 1.84
CA GLN A 48 7.44 -6.30 2.60
C GLN A 48 8.29 -5.16 2.04
N VAL A 49 8.86 -4.35 2.92
CA VAL A 49 9.85 -3.33 2.56
C VAL A 49 11.18 -3.76 3.16
N VAL A 50 12.21 -3.82 2.31
CA VAL A 50 13.56 -4.27 2.66
C VAL A 50 14.52 -3.15 2.30
N ASP A 51 15.22 -2.62 3.30
CA ASP A 51 16.11 -1.46 3.14
C ASP A 51 15.47 -0.29 2.38
N GLY A 52 14.21 0.02 2.74
CA GLY A 52 13.42 1.05 2.08
C GLY A 52 12.85 0.68 0.71
N HIS A 53 13.23 -0.46 0.13
CA HIS A 53 12.73 -0.94 -1.16
C HIS A 53 11.47 -1.81 -1.00
N PRO A 54 10.32 -1.36 -1.52
CA PRO A 54 9.09 -2.12 -1.43
C PRO A 54 9.07 -3.29 -2.43
N GLN A 55 8.86 -4.49 -1.91
CA GLN A 55 8.66 -5.70 -2.71
C GLN A 55 7.29 -5.69 -3.41
N GLN A 56 7.03 -6.68 -4.26
CA GLN A 56 5.72 -6.79 -4.89
C GLN A 56 4.65 -7.07 -3.84
N PRO A 57 3.45 -6.45 -3.94
CA PRO A 57 2.33 -6.78 -3.08
C PRO A 57 1.84 -8.19 -3.36
N VAL A 58 1.51 -8.92 -2.30
CA VAL A 58 1.01 -10.30 -2.35
C VAL A 58 -0.39 -10.33 -1.74
N GLN A 59 -1.31 -11.02 -2.41
CA GLN A 59 -2.66 -11.24 -1.87
C GLN A 59 -2.60 -12.28 -0.75
N GLY A 60 -3.19 -11.95 0.39
CA GLY A 60 -3.24 -12.79 1.57
C GLY A 60 -2.81 -12.06 2.84
N GLU A 61 -2.71 -12.83 3.91
CA GLU A 61 -2.21 -12.39 5.21
C GLU A 61 -0.71 -12.62 5.34
N ILE A 62 -0.11 -11.99 6.35
CA ILE A 62 1.28 -12.23 6.74
C ILE A 62 1.35 -12.29 8.27
N ASP A 63 2.20 -13.18 8.78
CA ASP A 63 2.47 -13.27 10.22
C ASP A 63 3.31 -12.08 10.71
N ASP A 64 2.95 -11.60 11.89
CA ASP A 64 3.61 -10.50 12.61
C ASP A 64 3.86 -9.27 11.73
N PRO A 65 2.81 -8.63 11.17
CA PRO A 65 3.01 -7.40 10.42
C PRO A 65 3.35 -6.26 11.37
N ASP A 66 4.39 -5.49 11.02
CA ASP A 66 4.81 -4.33 11.80
C ASP A 66 3.80 -3.17 11.69
N VAL A 67 3.13 -3.07 10.55
CA VAL A 67 2.12 -2.04 10.27
C VAL A 67 0.86 -2.71 9.75
N LYS A 68 -0.28 -2.42 10.37
CA LYS A 68 -1.60 -2.85 9.92
C LYS A 68 -2.41 -1.63 9.50
N ILE A 69 -2.94 -1.64 8.29
CA ILE A 69 -3.77 -0.57 7.75
C ILE A 69 -5.12 -1.17 7.37
N LYS A 70 -6.20 -0.65 7.95
CA LYS A 70 -7.57 -1.06 7.63
C LYS A 70 -8.33 0.11 7.02
N MET A 71 -8.89 -0.08 5.83
CA MET A 71 -9.73 0.90 5.13
C MET A 71 -10.59 0.21 4.08
N SER A 72 -11.52 0.93 3.43
CA SER A 72 -12.19 0.38 2.24
C SER A 72 -11.28 0.43 1.01
N SER A 73 -11.47 -0.49 0.07
CA SER A 73 -10.79 -0.50 -1.23
C SER A 73 -11.04 0.80 -2.01
N GLU A 74 -12.25 1.37 -1.90
CA GLU A 74 -12.61 2.66 -2.49
C GLU A 74 -11.78 3.82 -1.90
N THR A 75 -11.61 3.83 -0.58
CA THR A 75 -10.79 4.85 0.11
C THR A 75 -9.33 4.73 -0.33
N PHE A 76 -8.82 3.50 -0.41
CA PHE A 76 -7.45 3.24 -0.84
C PHE A 76 -7.19 3.74 -2.27
N VAL A 77 -8.05 3.36 -3.22
CA VAL A 77 -7.93 3.83 -4.61
C VAL A 77 -8.04 5.35 -4.68
N GLY A 78 -8.95 5.96 -3.92
CA GLY A 78 -9.06 7.42 -3.89
C GLY A 78 -7.81 8.12 -3.35
N LEU A 79 -7.16 7.56 -2.33
CA LEU A 79 -5.88 8.08 -1.79
C LEU A 79 -4.72 7.93 -2.78
N MET A 80 -4.70 6.83 -3.55
CA MET A 80 -3.65 6.60 -4.56
C MET A 80 -3.85 7.44 -5.82
N ASN A 81 -5.09 7.72 -6.18
CA ASN A 81 -5.41 8.57 -7.33
C ASN A 81 -5.47 10.07 -6.96
N GLY A 82 -5.39 10.41 -5.67
CA GLY A 82 -5.45 11.79 -5.19
C GLY A 82 -6.84 12.41 -5.20
N THR A 83 -7.89 11.62 -5.43
CA THR A 83 -9.30 12.07 -5.33
C THR A 83 -9.76 12.15 -3.87
N ILE A 84 -9.06 11.46 -2.97
CA ILE A 84 -9.16 11.63 -1.52
C ILE A 84 -7.82 12.18 -1.02
N ILE A 85 -7.89 13.26 -0.25
CA ILE A 85 -6.71 13.93 0.33
C ILE A 85 -6.85 13.92 1.84
N CYS A 86 -5.82 13.45 2.54
CA CYS A 86 -5.74 13.56 3.98
C CYS A 86 -5.52 15.04 4.32
N ARG A 87 -6.54 15.71 4.88
CA ARG A 87 -6.42 17.12 5.28
C ARG A 87 -5.46 17.20 6.46
N LYS A 88 -4.39 17.98 6.31
CA LYS A 88 -3.48 18.31 7.42
C LYS A 88 -4.26 19.25 8.35
N VAL A 89 -4.64 18.76 9.52
CA VAL A 89 -5.21 19.57 10.62
C VAL A 89 -4.11 20.30 11.36
#